data_AF-A0A2D4NDC4-F1
#
_entry.id   AF-A0A2D4NDC4-F1
#
_cell.length_a   1.000
_cell.length_b   1.000
_cell.length_c   1.000
_cell.angle_alpha   90.00
_cell.angle_beta   90.00
_cell.angle_gamma   90.00
#
_symmetry.space_group_name_H-M   'P 1'
#
loop_
_entity.id
_entity.type
_entity.pdbx_description
1 polymer ?
#
loop_
_entity_poly.entity_id
_entity_poly.type
_entity_poly.pdbx_seq_one_letter_code
_entity_poly.pdbx_strand_id
1 'polypeptide(L)'
;MYDNHQLGKLEPHIYAVADVAYHAMLLRRKNQCIVISGESGSGKTQSTNFLIHHLTALSQKGFASGVEQIILGAGPVLEAFGNAKTAHNNNSSRFGKFIQVNYQETGTVRG
;
A
#
# COMPACT_ATOMS: atom_id res chain seq x y z
N MET A 1 1.13 1.74 -16.55
CA MET A 1 -0.07 1.13 -17.16
C MET A 1 -1.35 1.69 -16.58
N TYR A 2 -1.50 1.72 -15.24
CA TYR A 2 -2.70 2.26 -14.58
C TYR A 2 -2.66 3.76 -14.25
N ASP A 3 -1.50 4.40 -14.39
CA ASP A 3 -1.27 5.83 -14.08
C ASP A 3 -2.28 6.73 -14.81
N ASN A 4 -3.00 7.55 -14.04
CA ASN A 4 -3.96 8.56 -14.47
C ASN A 4 -5.14 7.99 -15.31
N HIS A 5 -5.58 6.77 -14.98
CA HIS A 5 -6.78 6.17 -15.59
C HIS A 5 -7.94 6.11 -14.59
N GLN A 6 -9.15 6.39 -15.08
CA GLN A 6 -10.36 6.25 -14.27
C GLN A 6 -10.65 4.77 -13.97
N LEU A 7 -11.14 4.49 -12.77
CA LEU A 7 -11.69 3.17 -12.40
C LEU A 7 -12.70 2.69 -13.45
N GLY A 8 -12.54 1.44 -13.90
CA GLY A 8 -13.40 0.81 -14.90
C GLY A 8 -12.96 0.99 -16.36
N LYS A 9 -11.95 1.83 -16.66
CA LYS A 9 -11.39 1.94 -18.02
C LYS A 9 -10.40 0.83 -18.37
N LEU A 10 -9.71 0.30 -17.37
CA LEU A 10 -8.78 -0.82 -17.48
C LEU A 10 -9.33 -2.00 -16.67
N GLU A 11 -8.69 -3.16 -16.81
CA GLU A 11 -9.05 -4.35 -16.05
C GLU A 11 -8.98 -4.10 -14.53
N PRO A 12 -9.82 -4.78 -13.72
CA PRO A 12 -9.78 -4.65 -12.28
C PRO A 12 -8.40 -5.00 -11.71
N HIS A 13 -7.75 -4.04 -11.06
CA HIS A 13 -6.41 -4.24 -10.52
C HIS A 13 -6.18 -3.37 -9.28
N ILE A 14 -5.35 -3.86 -8.35
CA ILE A 14 -5.03 -3.13 -7.10
C ILE A 14 -4.32 -1.80 -7.37
N TYR A 15 -3.56 -1.72 -8.45
CA TYR A 15 -2.92 -0.49 -8.92
C TYR A 15 -3.92 0.58 -9.34
N ALA A 16 -5.09 0.21 -9.88
CA ALA A 16 -6.14 1.17 -10.17
C ALA A 16 -6.68 1.84 -8.89
N VAL A 17 -6.74 1.08 -7.79
CA VAL A 17 -7.15 1.62 -6.47
C VAL A 17 -6.09 2.58 -5.92
N ALA A 18 -4.81 2.22 -6.00
CA ALA A 18 -3.71 3.11 -5.61
C ALA A 18 -3.70 4.40 -6.46
N ASP A 19 -3.88 4.28 -7.78
CA ASP A 19 -3.87 5.41 -8.70
C ASP A 19 -4.99 6.40 -8.40
N VAL A 20 -6.22 5.91 -8.24
CA VAL A 20 -7.36 6.77 -7.89
C VAL A 20 -7.19 7.41 -6.52
N ALA A 21 -6.70 6.68 -5.53
CA ALA A 21 -6.44 7.25 -4.20
C ALA A 21 -5.38 8.35 -4.27
N TYR A 22 -4.26 8.11 -4.95
CA TYR A 22 -3.18 9.09 -5.08
C TYR A 22 -3.64 10.36 -5.81
N HIS A 23 -4.31 10.22 -6.96
CA HIS A 23 -4.81 11.37 -7.71
C HIS A 23 -5.93 12.11 -6.97
N ALA A 24 -6.83 11.39 -6.29
CA ALA A 24 -7.87 12.02 -5.46
C ALA A 24 -7.28 12.80 -4.28
N MET A 25 -6.21 12.29 -3.65
CA MET A 25 -5.49 12.99 -2.59
C MET A 25 -4.95 14.34 -3.07
N LEU A 26 -4.28 14.36 -4.23
CA LEU A 26 -3.69 15.57 -4.81
C LEU A 26 -4.75 16.56 -5.27
N LEU A 27 -5.78 16.08 -5.97
CA LEU A 27 -6.84 16.93 -6.52
C LEU A 27 -7.71 17.55 -5.41
N ARG A 28 -8.13 16.74 -4.44
CA ARG A 28 -9.08 17.17 -3.40
C ARG A 28 -8.39 17.74 -2.17
N ARG A 29 -7.06 17.66 -2.08
CA ARG A 29 -6.25 18.06 -0.92
C ARG A 29 -6.77 17.44 0.38
N LYS A 30 -7.11 16.15 0.34
CA LYS A 30 -7.64 15.38 1.47
C LYS A 30 -6.95 14.03 1.60
N ASN A 31 -6.68 13.62 2.84
CA ASN A 31 -6.12 12.31 3.14
C ASN A 31 -7.05 11.20 2.63
N GLN A 32 -6.46 10.12 2.11
CA GLN A 32 -7.18 8.93 1.65
C GLN A 32 -6.89 7.74 2.56
N CYS A 33 -7.82 6.79 2.61
CA CYS A 33 -7.66 5.56 3.37
C CYS A 33 -8.08 4.38 2.49
N ILE A 34 -7.20 3.38 2.37
CA ILE A 34 -7.49 2.13 1.68
C ILE A 34 -7.62 1.05 2.75
N VAL A 35 -8.79 0.42 2.82
CA VAL A 35 -9.07 -0.67 3.77
C VAL A 35 -9.01 -2.00 3.03
N ILE A 36 -8.10 -2.88 3.46
CA ILE A 36 -7.99 -4.25 2.93
C ILE A 36 -8.52 -5.21 3.99
N SER A 37 -9.62 -5.89 3.67
CA SER A 37 -10.27 -6.86 4.55
C SER A 37 -10.28 -8.26 3.91
N GLY A 38 -10.54 -9.28 4.71
CA GLY A 38 -10.58 -10.68 4.28
C GLY A 38 -10.09 -11.65 5.35
N GLU A 39 -10.36 -12.93 5.16
CA GLU A 39 -9.98 -14.00 6.08
C GLU A 39 -8.46 -14.23 6.15
N SER A 40 -8.00 -15.02 7.11
CA SER A 40 -6.59 -15.38 7.20
C SER A 40 -6.16 -16.14 5.94
N GLY A 41 -5.05 -15.74 5.31
CA GLY A 41 -4.56 -16.33 4.06
C GLY A 41 -5.12 -15.71 2.77
N SER A 42 -6.08 -14.77 2.83
CA SER A 42 -6.70 -14.16 1.64
C SER A 42 -5.82 -13.21 0.82
N GLY A 43 -4.52 -13.09 1.13
CA GLY A 43 -3.59 -12.22 0.39
C GLY A 43 -3.54 -10.75 0.82
N LYS A 44 -4.11 -10.39 1.99
CA LYS A 44 -4.10 -8.99 2.50
C LYS A 44 -2.70 -8.37 2.54
N THR A 45 -1.74 -9.07 3.14
CA THR A 45 -0.36 -8.58 3.28
C THR A 45 0.31 -8.34 1.92
N GLN A 46 0.14 -9.27 0.98
CA GLN A 46 0.68 -9.14 -0.38
C GLN A 46 0.04 -7.96 -1.12
N SER A 47 -1.28 -7.82 -0.99
CA SER A 47 -2.02 -6.67 -1.53
C SER A 47 -1.51 -5.34 -1.00
N THR A 48 -1.25 -5.25 0.31
CA THR A 48 -0.64 -4.06 0.93
C THR A 48 0.74 -3.75 0.34
N ASN A 49 1.58 -4.75 0.13
CA ASN A 49 2.92 -4.56 -0.45
C ASN A 49 2.84 -4.01 -1.89
N PHE A 50 1.96 -4.56 -2.73
CA PHE A 50 1.72 -4.07 -4.07
C PHE A 50 1.19 -2.63 -4.09
N LEU A 51 0.28 -2.27 -3.17
CA LEU A 51 -0.19 -0.89 -3.03
C LEU A 51 0.95 0.06 -2.69
N ILE A 52 1.77 -0.28 -1.70
CA ILE A 52 2.91 0.56 -1.28
C ILE A 52 3.86 0.76 -2.45
N HIS A 53 4.24 -0.32 -3.13
CA HIS A 53 5.13 -0.26 -4.29
C HIS A 53 4.59 0.67 -5.40
N HIS A 54 3.29 0.60 -5.68
CA HIS A 54 2.69 1.47 -6.69
C HIS A 54 2.57 2.93 -6.24
N LEU A 55 2.17 3.14 -4.98
CA LEU A 55 2.03 4.47 -4.37
C LEU A 55 3.37 5.21 -4.25
N THR A 56 4.47 4.48 -4.01
CA THR A 56 5.82 5.04 -4.04
C THR A 56 6.24 5.33 -5.47
N ALA A 57 6.01 4.41 -6.43
CA ALA A 57 6.32 4.63 -7.84
C ALA A 57 5.61 5.85 -8.44
N LEU A 58 4.32 6.07 -8.15
CA LEU A 58 3.55 7.24 -8.60
C LEU A 58 4.12 8.58 -8.08
N SER A 59 4.73 8.54 -6.90
CA SER A 59 5.42 9.71 -6.33
C SER A 59 6.77 10.00 -6.99
N GLN A 60 7.40 9.03 -7.67
CA GLN A 60 8.79 9.13 -8.12
C GLN A 60 8.94 9.63 -9.56
N LYS A 61 8.45 10.84 -9.83
CA LYS A 61 8.92 11.63 -10.98
C LYS A 61 10.36 12.15 -10.77
N GLY A 62 11.32 11.27 -10.42
CA GLY A 62 12.76 11.58 -10.49
C GLY A 62 13.67 11.16 -9.33
N PHE A 63 13.19 10.69 -8.18
CA PHE A 63 14.06 10.31 -7.05
C PHE A 63 13.58 9.06 -6.30
N ALA A 64 14.46 8.08 -6.15
CA ALA A 64 14.26 6.89 -5.32
C ALA A 64 14.20 7.26 -3.83
N SER A 65 13.00 7.47 -3.29
CA SER A 65 12.79 7.58 -1.86
C SER A 65 12.99 6.21 -1.22
N GLY A 66 13.97 6.06 -0.33
CA GLY A 66 14.19 4.83 0.45
C GLY A 66 13.01 4.44 1.36
N VAL A 67 11.94 5.24 1.41
CA VAL A 67 10.70 5.00 2.15
C VAL A 67 10.08 3.65 1.81
N GLU A 68 10.03 3.28 0.54
CA GLU A 68 9.52 1.96 0.14
C GLU A 68 10.33 0.83 0.80
N GLN A 69 11.65 0.93 0.73
CA GLN A 69 12.57 -0.06 1.30
C GLN A 69 12.44 -0.13 2.82
N ILE A 70 12.21 1.01 3.49
CA ILE A 70 11.96 1.04 4.94
C ILE A 70 10.62 0.37 5.28
N ILE A 71 9.53 0.71 4.60
CA ILE A 71 8.20 0.17 4.90
C ILE A 71 8.14 -1.34 4.60
N LEU A 72 8.68 -1.76 3.45
CA LEU A 72 8.72 -3.18 3.07
C LEU A 72 9.74 -3.95 3.93
N GLY A 73 10.88 -3.34 4.28
CA GLY A 73 11.90 -3.91 5.14
C GLY A 73 11.45 -4.09 6.59
N ALA A 74 10.51 -3.29 7.09
CA ALA A 74 9.87 -3.51 8.39
C ALA A 74 8.92 -4.73 8.40
N GLY A 75 8.51 -5.22 7.23
CA GLY A 75 7.60 -6.37 7.09
C GLY A 75 8.09 -7.61 7.84
N PRO A 76 9.26 -8.18 7.53
CA PRO A 76 9.80 -9.36 8.20
C PRO A 76 9.89 -9.23 9.73
N VAL A 77 10.25 -8.05 10.23
CA VAL A 77 10.34 -7.79 11.68
C VAL A 77 8.94 -7.85 12.31
N LEU A 78 7.97 -7.13 11.73
CA LEU A 78 6.59 -7.14 12.22
C LEU A 78 5.96 -8.54 12.13
N GLU A 79 6.29 -9.32 11.11
CA GLU A 79 5.85 -10.70 10.98
C GLU A 79 6.48 -11.60 12.05
N ALA A 80 7.79 -11.46 12.31
CA ALA A 80 8.49 -12.26 13.32
C ALA A 80 7.92 -12.07 14.74
N PHE A 81 7.46 -10.86 15.09
CA PHE A 81 6.88 -10.57 16.40
C PHE A 81 5.35 -10.65 16.45
N GLY A 82 4.66 -10.45 15.33
CA GLY A 82 3.21 -10.27 15.26
C GLY A 82 2.44 -11.41 14.61
N ASN A 83 3.13 -12.34 13.93
CA ASN A 83 2.49 -13.50 13.33
C ASN A 83 2.64 -14.74 14.20
N ALA A 84 1.66 -15.63 14.12
CA ALA A 84 1.69 -16.92 14.79
C ALA A 84 1.08 -18.00 13.90
N LYS A 85 1.53 -19.24 14.12
CA LYS A 85 0.87 -20.42 13.56
C LYS A 85 -0.50 -20.62 14.22
N THR A 86 -1.50 -20.86 13.40
CA THR A 86 -2.86 -21.25 13.80
C THR A 86 -3.23 -22.58 13.16
N ALA A 87 -4.39 -23.14 13.48
CA ALA A 87 -4.87 -24.38 12.86
C ALA A 87 -5.04 -24.29 11.33
N HIS A 88 -5.27 -23.08 10.79
CA HIS A 88 -5.62 -22.85 9.39
C HIS A 88 -4.59 -22.04 8.59
N ASN A 89 -3.65 -21.37 9.26
CA ASN A 89 -2.62 -20.56 8.60
C ASN A 89 -1.33 -20.58 9.44
N ASN A 90 -0.22 -20.96 8.80
CA ASN A 90 1.10 -21.05 9.41
C ASN A 90 1.76 -19.69 9.67
N ASN A 91 1.28 -18.62 9.05
CA ASN A 91 1.79 -17.25 9.20
C ASN A 91 0.62 -16.24 9.37
N SER A 92 -0.26 -16.49 10.35
CA SER A 92 -1.42 -15.62 10.58
C SER A 92 -1.02 -14.39 11.40
N SER A 93 -1.18 -13.20 10.85
CA SER A 93 -1.04 -11.96 11.63
C SER A 93 -2.09 -11.91 12.75
N ARG A 94 -1.63 -11.60 13.96
CA ARG A 94 -2.46 -11.46 15.17
C ARG A 94 -2.57 -10.00 15.64
N PHE A 95 -2.26 -9.07 14.74
CA PHE A 95 -2.35 -7.63 14.95
C PHE A 95 -2.98 -6.96 13.72
N GLY A 96 -3.60 -5.80 13.93
CA GLY A 96 -3.97 -4.90 12.83
C GLY A 96 -2.78 -4.05 12.42
N LYS A 97 -2.52 -3.92 11.12
CA LYS A 97 -1.45 -3.07 10.58
C LYS A 97 -2.06 -1.84 9.93
N PHE A 98 -1.72 -0.66 10.44
CA PHE A 98 -2.02 0.63 9.81
C PHE A 98 -0.72 1.25 9.33
N ILE A 99 -0.63 1.58 8.04
CA ILE A 99 0.55 2.18 7.43
C ILE A 99 0.15 3.54 6.89
N GLN A 100 0.82 4.57 7.37
CA GLN A 100 0.62 5.93 6.89
C GLN A 100 1.77 6.32 5.97
N VAL A 101 1.45 6.65 4.72
CA VAL A 101 2.39 7.20 3.75
C VAL A 101 2.12 8.69 3.65
N ASN A 102 3.13 9.50 3.99
CA ASN A 102 3.02 10.95 3.96
C ASN A 102 3.51 11.49 2.62
N TYR A 103 2.84 12.51 2.10
CA TYR A 103 3.19 13.16 0.85
C TYR A 103 3.34 14.67 1.06
N GLN A 104 4.24 15.27 0.31
CA GLN A 104 4.32 16.71 0.16
C GLN A 104 3.19 17.20 -0.75
N GLU A 105 2.93 18.51 -0.77
CA GLU A 105 1.91 19.10 -1.64
C GLU A 105 2.20 18.88 -3.14
N THR A 106 3.47 18.63 -3.49
CA THR A 106 3.92 18.27 -4.84
C THR A 106 3.57 16.83 -5.24
N GLY A 107 3.11 16.00 -4.29
CA GLY A 107 2.87 14.56 -4.48
C GLY A 107 4.11 13.70 -4.28
N THR A 108 5.26 14.28 -3.92
CA THR A 108 6.44 13.50 -3.55
C THR A 108 6.26 12.90 -2.16
N VAL A 109 6.59 11.63 -2.00
CA VAL A 109 6.54 10.93 -0.72
C VAL A 109 7.55 11.55 0.24
N ARG A 110 7.14 11.70 1.49
CA ARG A 110 7.94 12.23 2.58
C ARG A 110 8.26 11.08 3.53
N GLY A 111 9.55 10.77 3.64
CA GLY A 111 10.09 9.85 4.64
C GLY A 111 10.19 10.49 6.01
#